data_AF-A0A9D5U003-F1
#
_entry.id   AF-A0A9D5U003-F1
#
_cell.length_a   1.000
_cell.length_b   1.000
_cell.length_c   1.000
_cell.angle_alpha   90.00
_cell.angle_beta   90.00
_cell.angle_gamma   90.00
#
_symmetry.space_group_name_H-M   'P 1'
#
loop_
_entity.id
_entity.type
_entity.pdbx_description
1 polymer ?
#
loop_
_entity_poly.entity_id
_entity_poly.type
_entity_poly.pdbx_seq_one_letter_code
_entity_poly.pdbx_strand_id
1 'polypeptide(L)' 'MGCNAVLNPGSIVGRGSVIYSGVSFRGICPAGSIVKLRQAQEVVGRQ' A
#
# COMPACT_ATOMS: atom_id res chain seq x y z
N MET A 1 -7.09 -1.33 5.74
CA MET A 1 -5.86 -0.53 5.60
C MET A 1 -4.77 -1.17 6.43
N GLY A 2 -3.59 -1.43 5.86
CA GLY A 2 -2.42 -1.94 6.59
C GLY A 2 -1.74 -0.85 7.42
N CYS A 3 -0.86 -1.24 8.33
CA CYS A 3 -0.05 -0.30 9.11
C CYS A 3 0.94 0.46 8.22
N ASN A 4 1.19 1.73 8.53
CA ASN A 4 2.05 2.62 7.73
C ASN A 4 1.62 2.76 6.25
N ALA A 5 0.36 2.49 5.93
CA ALA A 5 -0.20 2.82 4.62
C ALA A 5 -0.49 4.33 4.57
N VAL A 6 0.21 5.05 3.70
CA VAL A 6 0.06 6.50 3.52
C VAL A 6 -0.89 6.76 2.36
N LEU A 7 -1.96 7.53 2.60
CA LEU A 7 -2.86 8.01 1.56
C LEU A 7 -2.48 9.44 1.18
N ASN A 8 -2.03 9.63 -0.06
CA ASN A 8 -1.73 10.97 -0.55
C ASN A 8 -3.02 11.76 -0.83
N PRO A 9 -3.02 13.10 -0.71
CA PRO A 9 -4.17 13.91 -1.09
C PRO A 9 -4.65 13.61 -2.52
N GLY A 10 -5.97 13.46 -2.69
CA GLY A 10 -6.59 13.01 -3.94
C GLY A 10 -6.72 11.48 -4.08
N SER A 11 -6.50 10.72 -3.01
CA SER A 11 -6.71 9.26 -3.02
C SER A 11 -8.15 8.90 -2.69
N ILE A 12 -8.74 7.99 -3.46
CA ILE A 12 -10.07 7.42 -3.22
C ILE A 12 -9.90 5.92 -3.02
N VAL A 13 -10.39 5.40 -1.89
CA VAL A 13 -10.34 3.97 -1.59
C VAL A 13 -11.75 3.38 -1.66
N GLY A 14 -11.96 2.50 -2.63
CA GLY A 14 -13.22 1.78 -2.80
C GLY A 14 -13.58 0.92 -1.58
N ARG A 15 -14.89 0.70 -1.39
CA ARG A 15 -15.38 -0.15 -0.30
C ARG A 15 -14.87 -1.58 -0.47
N GLY A 16 -14.45 -2.20 0.63
CA GLY A 16 -13.93 -3.57 0.62
C GLY A 16 -12.52 -3.71 0.06
N SER A 17 -11.84 -2.60 -0.25
CA SER A 17 -10.48 -2.63 -0.76
C SER A 17 -9.45 -2.76 0.37
N VAL A 18 -8.39 -3.52 0.10
CA VAL A 18 -7.33 -3.81 1.09
C VAL A 18 -6.02 -3.23 0.59
N ILE A 19 -5.50 -2.22 1.29
CA ILE A 19 -4.17 -1.67 1.03
C ILE A 19 -3.18 -2.33 1.99
N TYR A 20 -2.11 -2.92 1.46
CA TYR A 20 -1.05 -3.56 2.26
C TYR A 20 -0.24 -2.53 3.06
N SER A 21 0.43 -3.02 4.11
CA SER A 21 1.26 -2.19 4.97
C SER A 21 2.43 -1.54 4.21
N GLY A 22 2.81 -0.33 4.61
CA GLY A 22 3.92 0.42 3.99
C GLY A 22 3.66 0.96 2.58
N VAL A 23 2.44 0.79 2.03
CA VAL A 23 2.07 1.33 0.72
C VAL A 23 1.87 2.84 0.82
N SER A 24 2.53 3.61 -0.06
CA SER A 24 2.13 4.99 -0.37
C SER A 24 1.19 4.98 -1.57
N PHE A 25 -0.09 5.20 -1.33
CA PHE A 25 -1.13 5.12 -2.36
C PHE A 25 -1.52 6.52 -2.85
N ARG A 26 -1.72 6.65 -4.16
CA ARG A 26 -2.25 7.84 -4.83
C ARG A 26 -3.17 7.41 -5.98
N GLY A 27 -4.31 8.07 -6.12
CA GLY A 27 -5.29 7.79 -7.17
C GLY A 27 -6.51 7.04 -6.67
N ILE A 28 -7.19 6.32 -7.56
CA ILE A 28 -8.48 5.68 -7.27
C ILE A 28 -8.29 4.16 -7.18
N CYS A 29 -8.55 3.60 -6.00
CA CYS A 29 -8.59 2.16 -5.78
C CYS A 29 -10.03 1.68 -6.03
N PRO A 30 -10.28 0.80 -7.01
CA PRO A 30 -11.61 0.23 -7.23
C PRO A 30 -12.10 -0.55 -6.01
N ALA A 31 -13.41 -0.69 -5.86
CA ALA A 31 -14.01 -1.49 -4.77
C ALA A 31 -13.58 -2.97 -4.87
N GLY A 32 -13.43 -3.63 -3.72
CA GLY A 32 -13.03 -5.04 -3.64
C GLY A 32 -11.62 -5.36 -4.16
N SER A 33 -10.76 -4.36 -4.34
CA SER A 33 -9.40 -4.53 -4.88
C SER A 33 -8.33 -4.58 -3.79
N ILE A 34 -7.21 -5.25 -4.07
CA ILE A 34 -6.07 -5.33 -3.14
C ILE A 34 -4.87 -4.57 -3.73
N VAL A 35 -4.39 -3.55 -3.00
CA VAL A 35 -3.17 -2.81 -3.35
C VAL A 35 -1.98 -3.44 -2.63
N LYS A 36 -1.05 -4.02 -3.40
CA LYS A 36 0.17 -4.66 -2.88
C LYS A 36 1.40 -3.82 -3.22
N LEU A 37 2.27 -3.59 -2.23
CA LEU A 37 3.62 -3.06 -2.48
C LEU A 37 4.56 -4.23 -2.79
N ARG A 38 5.17 -4.23 -3.98
CA ARG A 38 6.20 -5.21 -4.37
C ARG A 38 7.56 -4.60 -4.08
N GLN A 39 8.07 -4.82 -2.87
CA GLN A 39 9.37 -4.32 -2.45
C GLN A 39 10.41 -5.43 -2.58
N ALA A 40 11.51 -5.18 -3.29
CA ALA A 40 12.65 -6.07 -3.29
C ALA A 40 13.31 -6.05 -1.92
N GLN A 41 13.58 -7.21 -1.35
CA GLN A 41 14.27 -7.34 -0.07
C GLN A 41 15.74 -7.61 -0.36
N GLU A 42 16.61 -6.77 0.19
CA GLU A 42 18.05 -7.01 0.21
C GLU A 42 18.46 -7.35 1.64
N VAL A 43 19.17 -8.46 1.82
CA VAL A 43 19.68 -8.89 3.12
C VAL A 43 21.18 -8.63 3.15
N VAL A 44 21.61 -7.66 3.97
CA VAL A 44 23.02 -7.30 4.13
C VAL A 44 23.54 -7.89 5.45
N GLY A 45 24.71 -8.54 5.40
CA GLY A 45 25.38 -9.10 6.58
C GLY A 45 25.86 -8.00 7.53
N ARG A 46 25.60 -8.18 8.83
CA ARG A 46 26.01 -7.24 9.89
C ARG A 46 27.52 -7.34 10.12
N GLN A 47 28.25 -6.23 9.90
CA GLN A 47 29.66 -6.05 10.28
C GLN A 47 29.79 -5.62 11.74
#